data_AF-A0A645H157-F1
#
_entry.id   AF-A0A645H157-F1
#
_cell.length_a   1.000
_cell.length_b   1.000
_cell.length_c   1.000
_cell.angle_alpha   90.00
_cell.angle_beta   90.00
_cell.angle_gamma   90.00
#
_symmetry.space_group_name_H-M   'P 1'
#
loop_
_entity.id
_entity.type
_entity.pdbx_description
1 polymer ?
#
loop_
_entity_poly.entity_id
_entity_poly.type
_entity_poly.pdbx_seq_one_letter_code
_entity_poly.pdbx_strand_id
1 'polypeptide(L)' 'MAPEEVINYLIVHELCHLKVPNHSSAFWQMVGIYVPNFKACRNWLKVNGSLISKAL' A
#
# COMPACT_ATOMS: atom_id res chain seq x y z
N MET A 1 13.21 7.55 7.70
CA MET A 1 12.18 8.01 6.73
C MET A 1 11.79 6.81 5.86
N ALA A 2 10.54 6.70 5.44
CA ALA A 2 10.13 5.60 4.56
C ALA A 2 10.74 5.76 3.16
N PRO A 3 11.13 4.67 2.48
CA PRO A 3 11.56 4.71 1.08
C PRO A 3 10.47 5.30 0.19
N GLU A 4 10.87 6.00 -0.87
CA GLU A 4 9.94 6.64 -1.82
C GLU A 4 8.96 5.64 -2.44
N GLU A 5 9.42 4.43 -2.78
CA GLU A 5 8.57 3.36 -3.31
C GLU A 5 7.46 2.91 -2.32
N VAL A 6 7.71 3.01 -1.02
CA VAL A 6 6.71 2.69 0.01
C VAL A 6 5.70 3.82 0.15
N ILE A 7 6.15 5.07 0.02
CA ILE A 7 5.28 6.26 0.02
C ILE A 7 4.35 6.22 -1.20
N ASN A 8 4.90 5.98 -2.39
CA ASN A 8 4.11 5.86 -3.63
C ASN A 8 3.12 4.70 -3.57
N TYR A 9 3.52 3.56 -2.99
CA TYR A 9 2.61 2.45 -2.72
C TYR A 9 1.45 2.86 -1.82
N LEU A 10 1.69 3.60 -0.73
CA LEU A 10 0.62 4.06 0.17
C LEU A 10 -0.33 5.04 -0.52
N ILE A 11 0.19 5.99 -1.31
CA ILE A 11 -0.66 6.92 -2.06
C ILE A 11 -1.59 6.14 -3.01
N VAL A 12 -1.04 5.21 -3.79
CA VAL A 12 -1.84 4.36 -4.68
C VAL A 12 -2.83 3.49 -3.90
N HIS A 13 -2.43 2.96 -2.74
CA HIS A 13 -3.28 2.18 -1.86
C HIS A 13 -4.54 2.95 -1.44
N GLU A 14 -4.37 4.17 -0.93
CA GLU A 14 -5.49 5.04 -0.53
C GLU A 14 -6.35 5.46 -1.74
N LEU A 15 -5.74 5.73 -2.89
CA LEU A 15 -6.50 6.04 -4.11
C LEU A 15 -7.33 4.85 -4.61
N CYS A 16 -6.84 3.62 -4.45
CA CYS A 16 -7.59 2.42 -4.82
C CYS A 16 -8.84 2.24 -3.95
N HIS A 17 -8.83 2.70 -2.69
CA HIS A 17 -10.01 2.67 -1.82
C HIS A 17 -11.19 3.49 -2.36
N LEU A 18 -10.93 4.51 -3.18
CA LEU A 18 -12.00 5.29 -3.86
C LEU A 18 -12.80 4.47 -4.87
N LYS A 19 -12.27 3.34 -5.35
CA LYS A 19 -12.92 2.45 -6.33
C LYS A 19 -13.30 1.11 -5.74
N VAL A 20 -12.46 0.56 -4.86
CA VAL A 20 -12.68 -0.71 -4.19
C VAL A 20 -12.50 -0.49 -2.68
N PRO A 21 -13.58 -0.26 -1.92
CA PRO A 21 -13.48 0.22 -0.53
C PRO A 21 -12.76 -0.72 0.44
N ASN A 22 -12.77 -2.03 0.18
CA ASN A 22 -12.20 -3.05 1.06
C ASN A 22 -11.00 -3.72 0.39
N HIS A 23 -10.05 -4.24 1.18
CA HIS A 23 -8.86 -5.00 0.74
C HIS A 23 -9.17 -6.39 0.14
N SER A 24 -10.17 -6.46 -0.75
CA SER A 24 -10.58 -7.65 -1.51
C SER A 24 -9.56 -8.04 -2.58
N SER A 25 -9.76 -9.18 -3.24
CA SER A 25 -8.93 -9.59 -4.38
C SER A 25 -8.93 -8.54 -5.50
N ALA A 26 -10.06 -7.89 -5.76
CA ALA A 26 -10.19 -6.82 -6.74
C ALA A 26 -9.35 -5.59 -6.36
N PHE A 27 -9.27 -5.26 -5.07
CA PHE A 27 -8.42 -4.18 -4.57
C PHE A 27 -6.94 -4.49 -4.86
N TRP A 28 -6.48 -5.68 -4.49
CA TRP A 28 -5.08 -6.05 -4.69
C TRP A 28 -4.69 -6.23 -6.16
N GLN A 29 -5.64 -6.64 -7.02
CA GLN A 29 -5.44 -6.59 -8.46
C GLN A 29 -5.26 -5.16 -8.95
N MET A 30 -6.12 -4.23 -8.52
CA MET A 30 -6.03 -2.82 -8.92
C MET A 30 -4.72 -2.18 -8.44
N VAL A 31 -4.32 -2.41 -7.18
CA VAL A 31 -3.02 -1.95 -6.67
C VAL A 31 -1.88 -2.52 -7.51
N GLY A 32 -1.94 -3.82 -7.86
CA GLY A 32 -0.91 -4.49 -8.65
C GLY A 32 -0.76 -3.98 -10.09
N ILE A 33 -1.81 -3.38 -10.66
CA ILE A 33 -1.74 -2.72 -11.99
C ILE A 33 -0.81 -1.50 -11.93
N TYR A 34 -0.93 -0.69 -10.87
CA TYR A 34 -0.17 0.56 -10.74
C TYR A 34 1.16 0.40 -10.02
N VAL A 35 1.26 -0.56 -9.09
CA VAL A 35 2.46 -0.84 -8.29
C VAL A 35 2.73 -2.35 -8.34
N PRO A 36 3.40 -2.87 -9.38
CA PRO A 36 3.63 -4.31 -9.54
C PRO A 36 4.42 -4.95 -8.37
N ASN A 37 5.28 -4.18 -7.71
CA ASN A 37 6.07 -4.61 -6.55
C ASN A 37 5.38 -4.38 -5.19
N PHE A 38 4.07 -4.10 -5.14
CA PHE A 38 3.36 -3.71 -3.91
C PHE A 38 3.53 -4.69 -2.74
N LYS A 39 3.75 -5.98 -3.03
CA LYS A 39 3.99 -7.01 -2.01
C LYS A 39 5.26 -6.72 -1.21
N ALA A 40 6.32 -6.22 -1.86
CA ALA A 40 7.55 -5.82 -1.20
C ALA A 40 7.34 -4.60 -0.31
N CYS A 41 6.66 -3.56 -0.82
CA CYS A 41 6.31 -2.36 -0.03
C CYS A 41 5.43 -2.72 1.18
N ARG A 42 4.44 -3.61 0.99
CA ARG A 42 3.59 -4.10 2.09
C ARG A 42 4.38 -4.87 3.13
N ASN A 43 5.32 -5.71 2.71
CA ASN A 43 6.20 -6.43 3.64
C ASN A 43 7.11 -5.46 4.40
N TRP A 44 7.65 -4.44 3.72
CA TRP A 44 8.42 -3.38 4.36
C TRP A 44 7.60 -2.68 5.45
N LEU A 45 6.33 -2.34 5.17
CA LEU A 45 5.42 -1.73 6.16
C LEU A 45 5.06 -2.68 7.31
N LYS A 46 4.98 -3.99 7.10
CA LYS A 46 4.78 -4.93 8.22
C LYS A 46 5.96 -4.93 9.19
N VAL A 47 7.17 -4.79 8.67
CA VAL A 47 8.41 -4.82 9.47
C VAL A 47 8.70 -3.46 10.11
N ASN A 48 8.47 -2.37 9.38
CA ASN A 48 8.87 -1.01 9.76
C ASN A 48 7.70 -0.10 10.13
N GLY A 49 6.45 -0.51 9.86
CA GLY A 49 5.26 0.34 10.02
C GLY A 49 4.88 0.62 11.46
N SER A 50 5.32 -0.19 12.42
CA SER A 50 5.20 0.13 13.86
C SER A 50 5.97 1.40 14.24
N LEU A 51 7.02 1.74 13.48
CA LEU A 51 7.78 2.99 13.62
C LEU A 51 7.07 4.18 12.95
N ILE A 52 5.99 3.94 12.21
CA ILE A 52 5.28 4.90 11.37
C ILE A 52 3.82 5.12 11.85
N SER A 53 3.21 4.18 12.58
CA SER A 53 1.77 4.21 12.88
C SER A 53 1.40 4.72 14.28
N LYS A 54 0.75 5.91 14.30
CA LYS A 54 -0.69 5.99 14.61
C LYS A 54 -1.40 6.54 13.37
N ALA A 55 -2.49 5.89 12.95
CA ALA A 55 -3.35 6.22 11.81
C ALA A 55 -2.84 5.75 10.43
N LEU A 56 -3.20 4.51 10.07
CA LEU A 56 -4.01 4.15 8.88
C LEU A 56 -4.80 2.88 9.25
#